data_AF-A0A8B3Y500-F1
#
_entry.id   AF-A0A8B3Y500-F1
#
_cell.length_a   1.000
_cell.length_b   1.000
_cell.length_c   1.000
_cell.angle_alpha   90.00
_cell.angle_beta   90.00
_cell.angle_gamma   90.00
#
_symmetry.space_group_name_H-M   'P 1'
#
loop_
_entity.id
_entity.type
_entity.pdbx_description
1 polymer ?
#
loop_
_entity_poly.entity_id
_entity_poly.type
_entity_poly.pdbx_seq_one_letter_code
_entity_poly.pdbx_strand_id
1 'polypeptide(L)'
;MGYITYNSTYRNLALVFAIKNYQRKSGISIRGGFGIASSSRCQESYVSHIVLENLKDRPVTIYGIFLKLGHNFYIDIENHEDSPLILKPYETYHRSMGEIICYTVNTNIIKMEKLLQDSKTKKRLVLSTNEGKYVVPKEVKHWSPVGEFFRNYLTGVIRVVRVSHNNKDIGGNIRFIVDITNTEGHTETIKLMSSDYQLVIFKNFNLTRECLLSKDSLELFLHDKLEQNLISRGSSIKVYDFDEHKKKIIERFRSEAIQAERYSASYYYIFGKLYTAYSNFKTARANKRSKVEHKKH
;
A
#
# COMPACT_ATOMS: atom_id res chain seq x y z
N MET A 1 -28.03 6.16 54.56
CA MET A 1 -28.16 5.04 53.60
C MET A 1 -27.44 5.28 52.25
N GLY A 2 -26.43 6.16 52.18
CA GLY A 2 -25.69 6.48 50.94
C GLY A 2 -24.21 6.06 50.90
N TYR A 3 -23.65 5.57 52.02
CA TYR A 3 -22.23 5.21 52.13
C TYR A 3 -21.92 3.75 51.78
N ILE A 4 -22.92 2.86 51.79
CA ILE A 4 -22.74 1.43 51.49
C ILE A 4 -22.71 1.17 49.98
N THR A 5 -23.47 1.95 49.19
CA THR A 5 -23.52 1.85 47.74
C THR A 5 -22.26 2.37 47.05
N TYR A 6 -21.61 3.41 47.60
CA TYR A 6 -20.37 3.97 47.04
C TYR A 6 -19.20 2.96 47.07
N ASN A 7 -19.03 2.22 48.16
CA ASN A 7 -17.97 1.21 48.29
C ASN A 7 -18.18 -0.03 47.41
N SER A 8 -19.43 -0.40 47.14
CA SER A 8 -19.76 -1.51 46.24
C SER A 8 -19.33 -1.23 44.80
N THR A 9 -19.55 0.00 44.31
CA THR A 9 -19.23 0.41 42.94
C THR A 9 -17.72 0.42 42.68
N TYR A 10 -16.90 0.93 43.61
CA TYR A 10 -15.45 0.93 43.45
C TYR A 10 -14.85 -0.48 43.50
N ARG A 11 -15.39 -1.37 44.34
CA ARG A 11 -14.93 -2.76 44.41
C ARG A 11 -15.21 -3.51 43.10
N ASN A 12 -16.39 -3.29 42.50
CA ASN A 12 -16.74 -3.88 41.21
C ASN A 12 -15.86 -3.34 40.08
N LEU A 13 -15.59 -2.02 40.07
CA LEU A 13 -14.65 -1.39 39.14
C LEU A 13 -13.25 -1.99 39.28
N ALA A 14 -12.71 -2.04 40.49
CA ALA A 14 -11.38 -2.60 40.77
C ALA A 14 -11.26 -4.05 40.32
N LEU A 15 -12.29 -4.87 40.56
CA LEU A 15 -12.35 -6.26 40.10
C LEU A 15 -12.35 -6.36 38.57
N VAL A 16 -13.14 -5.53 37.87
CA VAL A 16 -13.15 -5.48 36.40
C VAL A 16 -11.78 -5.08 35.86
N PHE A 17 -11.12 -4.10 36.46
CA PHE A 17 -9.76 -3.71 36.09
C PHE A 17 -8.74 -4.84 36.33
N ALA A 18 -8.82 -5.53 37.47
CA ALA A 18 -7.95 -6.65 37.78
C ALA A 18 -8.13 -7.81 36.78
N ILE A 19 -9.38 -8.18 36.46
CA ILE A 19 -9.69 -9.22 35.48
C ILE A 19 -9.15 -8.84 34.10
N LYS A 20 -9.38 -7.59 33.65
CA LYS A 20 -8.85 -7.12 32.36
C LYS A 20 -7.33 -7.12 32.31
N ASN A 21 -6.66 -6.66 33.36
CA ASN A 21 -5.19 -6.67 33.43
C ASN A 21 -4.64 -8.10 33.44
N TYR A 22 -5.26 -9.01 34.17
CA TYR A 22 -4.89 -10.43 34.13
C TYR A 22 -5.05 -11.00 32.72
N GLN A 23 -6.19 -10.75 32.05
CA GLN A 23 -6.43 -11.20 30.66
C GLN A 23 -5.45 -10.61 29.66
N ARG A 24 -4.94 -9.39 29.88
CA ARG A 24 -3.91 -8.78 29.01
C ARG A 24 -2.54 -9.45 29.16
N LYS A 25 -2.25 -10.04 30.33
CA LYS A 25 -0.94 -10.63 30.67
C LYS A 25 -0.92 -12.16 30.64
N SER A 26 -2.07 -12.84 30.63
CA SER A 26 -2.14 -14.30 30.63
C SER A 26 -2.21 -14.88 29.22
N GLY A 27 -1.45 -15.95 28.98
CA GLY A 27 -1.36 -16.70 27.73
C GLY A 27 -0.88 -15.90 26.51
N ILE A 28 -0.90 -16.54 25.35
CA ILE A 28 -0.55 -15.94 24.06
C ILE A 28 -1.82 -15.52 23.32
N SER A 29 -1.82 -14.30 22.76
CA SER A 29 -2.80 -13.88 21.77
C SER A 29 -2.08 -13.12 20.67
N ILE A 30 -1.80 -13.83 19.58
CA ILE A 30 -1.20 -13.27 18.37
C ILE A 30 -2.24 -13.40 17.26
N ARG A 31 -2.51 -12.33 16.54
CA ARG A 31 -3.27 -12.39 15.29
C ARG A 31 -2.33 -12.19 14.12
N GLY A 32 -2.73 -12.65 12.94
CA GLY A 32 -1.87 -12.52 11.79
C GLY A 32 -2.49 -12.96 10.48
N GLY A 33 -1.73 -12.73 9.43
CA GLY A 33 -2.09 -13.04 8.06
C GLY A 33 -0.84 -13.29 7.23
N PHE A 34 -1.05 -13.85 6.04
CA PHE A 34 -0.01 -14.09 5.07
C PHE A 34 -0.58 -13.91 3.66
N GLY A 35 0.29 -13.58 2.72
CA GLY A 35 -0.02 -13.55 1.29
C GLY A 35 0.60 -14.74 0.58
N ILE A 36 -0.12 -15.27 -0.41
CA ILE A 36 0.44 -16.17 -1.41
C ILE A 36 0.54 -15.39 -2.71
N ALA A 37 1.71 -15.42 -3.35
CA ALA A 37 1.94 -14.81 -4.66
C ALA A 37 2.44 -15.86 -5.66
N SER A 38 2.30 -15.54 -6.93
CA SER A 38 2.95 -16.22 -8.05
C SER A 38 3.65 -15.17 -8.91
N SER A 39 4.71 -15.59 -9.62
CA SER A 39 5.52 -14.71 -10.47
C SER A 39 5.90 -15.47 -11.74
N SER A 40 6.08 -14.78 -12.86
CA SER A 40 6.59 -15.41 -14.09
C SER A 40 8.03 -15.94 -13.93
N ARG A 41 8.75 -15.48 -12.91
CA ARG A 41 10.11 -15.93 -12.56
C ARG A 41 10.13 -17.14 -11.64
N CYS A 42 8.98 -17.53 -11.09
CA CYS A 42 8.86 -18.64 -10.15
C CYS A 42 7.92 -19.70 -10.73
N GLN A 43 8.33 -20.97 -10.70
CA GLN A 43 7.49 -22.07 -11.19
C GLN A 43 6.32 -22.38 -10.26
N GLU A 44 6.40 -21.95 -9.00
CA GLU A 44 5.39 -22.23 -7.98
C GLU A 44 4.97 -20.97 -7.24
N SER A 45 3.77 -21.01 -6.69
CA SER A 45 3.25 -20.02 -5.77
C SER A 45 4.03 -20.11 -4.46
N TYR A 46 4.23 -18.98 -3.81
CA TYR A 46 5.01 -18.90 -2.58
C TYR A 46 4.41 -17.92 -1.58
N VAL A 47 4.84 -18.00 -0.32
CA VAL A 47 4.44 -17.05 0.72
C VAL A 47 5.18 -15.74 0.48
N SER A 48 4.47 -14.69 0.11
CA SER A 48 5.06 -13.41 -0.28
C SER A 48 5.29 -12.47 0.90
N HIS A 49 4.47 -12.60 1.94
CA HIS A 49 4.63 -11.83 3.17
C HIS A 49 3.90 -12.51 4.33
N ILE A 50 4.31 -12.15 5.54
CA ILE A 50 3.63 -12.48 6.78
C ILE A 50 3.46 -11.22 7.63
N VAL A 51 2.37 -11.19 8.40
CA VAL A 51 2.10 -10.17 9.41
C VAL A 51 1.66 -10.86 10.67
N LEU A 52 2.31 -10.53 11.79
CA LEU A 52 1.97 -10.98 13.13
C LEU A 52 1.80 -9.76 14.02
N GLU A 53 0.77 -9.76 14.86
CA GLU A 53 0.51 -8.71 15.83
C GLU A 53 0.25 -9.32 17.19
N ASN A 54 1.01 -8.87 18.18
CA ASN A 54 0.81 -9.27 19.57
C ASN A 54 -0.31 -8.45 20.20
N LEU A 55 -1.35 -9.11 20.72
CA LEU A 55 -2.47 -8.44 21.39
C LEU A 55 -2.32 -8.42 22.91
N LYS A 56 -1.20 -8.92 23.43
CA LYS A 56 -0.94 -9.05 24.87
C LYS A 56 0.02 -7.98 25.35
N ASP A 57 -0.13 -7.65 26.63
CA ASP A 57 0.75 -6.77 27.38
C ASP A 57 1.95 -7.54 27.96
N ARG A 58 2.59 -8.36 27.12
CA ARG A 58 3.78 -9.15 27.42
C ARG A 58 4.47 -9.58 26.12
N PRO A 59 5.80 -9.69 26.11
CA PRO A 59 6.50 -10.21 24.95
C PRO A 59 6.19 -11.70 24.73
N VAL A 60 6.29 -12.13 23.48
CA VAL A 60 6.24 -13.55 23.09
C VAL A 60 7.52 -13.87 22.33
N THR A 61 8.17 -14.97 22.71
CA THR A 61 9.37 -15.46 22.02
C THR A 61 8.95 -16.48 20.98
N ILE A 62 9.36 -16.28 19.74
CA ILE A 62 9.02 -17.12 18.58
C ILE A 62 10.31 -17.76 18.05
N TYR A 63 10.34 -19.09 18.03
CA TYR A 63 11.47 -19.89 17.53
C TYR A 63 11.30 -20.32 16.08
N GLY A 64 10.10 -20.22 15.53
CA GLY A 64 9.85 -20.57 14.13
C GLY A 64 8.46 -20.20 13.67
N ILE A 65 8.35 -19.85 12.40
CA ILE A 65 7.11 -19.46 11.74
C ILE A 65 6.84 -20.43 10.60
N PHE A 66 5.69 -21.09 10.65
CA PHE A 66 5.32 -22.11 9.68
C PHE A 66 3.97 -21.80 9.05
N LEU A 67 3.80 -22.15 7.77
CA LEU A 67 2.50 -22.21 7.13
C LEU A 67 2.03 -23.66 7.11
N LYS A 68 1.01 -23.96 7.91
CA LYS A 68 0.32 -25.25 7.86
C LYS A 68 -0.65 -25.29 6.68
N LEU A 69 -0.47 -26.25 5.79
CA LEU A 69 -1.36 -26.57 4.67
C LEU A 69 -2.10 -27.88 4.95
N GLY A 70 -3.43 -27.83 4.93
CA GLY A 70 -4.28 -28.97 5.24
C GLY A 70 -4.01 -29.51 6.66
N HIS A 71 -3.81 -30.82 6.75
CA HIS A 71 -3.58 -31.51 8.02
C HIS A 71 -2.11 -31.85 8.28
N ASN A 72 -1.31 -32.01 7.23
CA ASN A 72 -0.06 -32.75 7.26
C ASN A 72 1.17 -31.97 6.77
N PHE A 73 1.01 -30.89 6.01
CA PHE A 73 2.16 -30.14 5.48
C PHE A 73 2.42 -28.88 6.30
N TYR A 74 3.69 -28.65 6.61
CA TYR A 74 4.23 -27.43 7.19
C TYR A 74 5.30 -26.90 6.26
N ILE A 75 5.09 -25.70 5.74
CA ILE A 75 6.13 -24.96 5.04
C ILE A 75 6.84 -24.13 6.10
N ASP A 76 8.14 -24.35 6.26
CA ASP A 76 8.99 -23.47 7.05
C ASP A 76 9.12 -22.13 6.32
N ILE A 77 8.78 -21.05 7.02
CA ILE A 77 8.82 -19.70 6.49
C ILE A 77 10.02 -18.95 7.05
N GLU A 78 10.18 -18.99 8.37
CA GLU A 78 11.33 -18.40 9.08
C GLU A 78 11.71 -19.32 10.23
N ASN A 79 12.98 -19.72 10.24
CA ASN A 79 13.60 -20.44 11.34
C ASN A 79 14.33 -19.45 12.26
N HIS A 80 13.95 -19.44 13.53
CA HIS A 80 14.49 -18.60 14.60
C HIS A 80 14.97 -19.43 15.80
N GLU A 81 15.38 -20.68 15.59
CA GLU A 81 15.84 -21.56 16.68
C GLU A 81 17.10 -21.00 17.35
N ASP A 82 18.09 -20.57 16.56
CA ASP A 82 19.35 -20.01 17.07
C ASP A 82 19.23 -18.53 17.51
N SER A 83 18.32 -17.78 16.88
CA SER A 83 18.10 -16.35 17.16
C SER A 83 16.60 -16.06 17.27
N PRO A 84 16.00 -16.28 18.45
CA PRO A 84 14.56 -16.16 18.63
C PRO A 84 14.01 -14.76 18.33
N LEU A 85 12.89 -14.70 17.62
CA LEU A 85 12.14 -13.47 17.39
C LEU A 85 11.37 -13.08 18.65
N ILE A 86 11.73 -11.95 19.26
CA ILE A 86 11.02 -11.39 20.41
C ILE A 86 9.99 -10.39 19.91
N LEU A 87 8.71 -10.78 19.91
CA LEU A 87 7.60 -9.91 19.57
C LEU A 87 7.13 -9.16 20.83
N LYS A 88 7.40 -7.86 20.91
CA LYS A 88 7.11 -7.02 22.08
C LYS A 88 5.61 -6.86 22.31
N PRO A 89 5.19 -6.37 23.49
CA PRO A 89 3.79 -6.02 23.75
C PRO A 89 3.24 -5.08 22.67
N TYR A 90 2.07 -5.40 22.10
CA TYR A 90 1.39 -4.59 21.08
C TYR A 90 2.20 -4.28 19.81
N GLU A 91 3.27 -5.05 19.57
CA GLU A 91 4.10 -4.89 18.38
C GLU A 91 3.51 -5.65 17.19
N THR A 92 3.70 -5.06 16.01
CA THR A 92 3.41 -5.68 14.72
C THR A 92 4.72 -6.04 14.03
N TYR A 93 4.91 -7.32 13.75
CA TYR A 93 5.98 -7.83 12.91
C TYR A 93 5.47 -8.02 11.48
N HIS A 94 6.16 -7.41 10.52
CA HIS A 94 5.86 -7.54 9.09
C HIS A 94 7.13 -7.94 8.34
N ARG A 95 7.05 -9.04 7.59
CA ARG A 95 8.15 -9.48 6.71
C ARG A 95 7.63 -9.69 5.30
N SER A 96 8.31 -9.06 4.34
CA SER A 96 8.19 -9.40 2.91
C SER A 96 9.23 -10.45 2.53
N MET A 97 8.82 -11.41 1.71
CA MET A 97 9.62 -12.54 1.24
C MET A 97 9.82 -12.46 -0.27
N GLY A 98 10.96 -12.96 -0.72
CA GLY A 98 11.31 -13.04 -2.14
C GLY A 98 10.74 -14.28 -2.82
N GLU A 99 10.99 -14.36 -4.12
CA GLU A 99 10.69 -15.53 -4.94
C GLU A 99 11.50 -16.76 -4.48
N ILE A 100 10.91 -17.94 -4.60
CA ILE A 100 11.56 -19.21 -4.26
C ILE A 100 12.06 -19.91 -5.53
N ILE A 101 12.97 -20.86 -5.38
CA ILE A 101 13.38 -21.74 -6.48
C ILE A 101 12.48 -22.98 -6.52
N CYS A 102 12.33 -23.67 -5.39
CA CYS A 102 11.48 -24.85 -5.26
C CYS A 102 11.15 -25.14 -3.80
N TYR A 103 10.20 -26.06 -3.56
CA TYR A 103 9.97 -26.66 -2.26
C TYR A 103 10.65 -28.03 -2.19
N THR A 104 11.22 -28.35 -1.03
CA THR A 104 11.87 -29.64 -0.80
C THR A 104 11.38 -30.28 0.49
N VAL A 105 11.33 -31.62 0.50
CA VAL A 105 11.19 -32.44 1.70
C VAL A 105 12.32 -33.46 1.67
N ASN A 106 13.22 -33.38 2.65
CA ASN A 106 14.50 -34.10 2.64
C ASN A 106 15.28 -33.79 1.35
N THR A 107 15.59 -34.79 0.54
CA THR A 107 16.32 -34.66 -0.73
C THR A 107 15.42 -34.49 -1.95
N ASN A 108 14.10 -34.56 -1.78
CA ASN A 108 13.16 -34.57 -2.92
C ASN A 108 12.48 -33.21 -3.11
N ILE A 109 12.39 -32.77 -4.36
CA ILE A 109 11.58 -31.62 -4.75
C ILE A 109 10.10 -32.01 -4.69
N ILE A 110 9.28 -31.18 -4.05
CA ILE A 110 7.84 -31.37 -3.94
C ILE A 110 7.09 -30.22 -4.63
N LYS A 111 6.03 -30.56 -5.37
CA LYS A 111 5.14 -29.58 -6.01
C LYS A 111 3.99 -29.22 -5.08
N MET A 112 3.92 -27.97 -4.65
CA MET A 112 2.95 -27.42 -3.70
C MET A 112 1.86 -26.58 -4.37
N GLU A 113 2.03 -26.22 -5.64
CA GLU A 113 1.15 -25.31 -6.39
C GLU A 113 -0.35 -25.61 -6.22
N LYS A 114 -0.76 -26.87 -6.41
CA LYS A 114 -2.17 -27.28 -6.29
C LYS A 114 -2.73 -27.03 -4.89
N LEU A 115 -1.94 -27.27 -3.83
CA LEU A 115 -2.36 -27.08 -2.44
C LEU A 115 -2.38 -25.59 -2.07
N LEU A 116 -1.42 -24.82 -2.57
CA LEU A 116 -1.33 -23.38 -2.32
C LEU A 116 -2.45 -22.60 -3.03
N GLN A 117 -2.79 -22.96 -4.27
CA GLN A 117 -3.86 -22.29 -5.01
C GLN A 117 -5.27 -22.76 -4.65
N ASP A 118 -5.44 -23.99 -4.16
CA ASP A 118 -6.76 -24.50 -3.83
C ASP A 118 -7.38 -23.76 -2.63
N SER A 119 -8.53 -23.13 -2.86
CA SER A 119 -9.28 -22.39 -1.84
C SER A 119 -9.88 -23.30 -0.76
N LYS A 120 -10.07 -24.61 -1.05
CA LYS A 120 -10.59 -25.58 -0.07
C LYS A 120 -9.52 -26.04 0.91
N THR A 121 -8.26 -26.07 0.48
CA THR A 121 -7.13 -26.41 1.34
C THR A 121 -7.00 -25.36 2.46
N LYS A 122 -7.18 -25.80 3.71
CA LYS A 122 -7.07 -24.94 4.90
C LYS A 122 -5.62 -24.51 5.11
N LYS A 123 -5.39 -23.21 5.24
CA LYS A 123 -4.06 -22.61 5.40
C LYS A 123 -4.01 -21.80 6.68
N ARG A 124 -3.02 -22.06 7.55
CA ARG A 124 -2.91 -21.41 8.86
C ARG A 124 -1.44 -21.16 9.22
N LEU A 125 -1.14 -19.96 9.71
CA LEU A 125 0.15 -19.73 10.35
C LEU A 125 0.20 -20.49 11.68
N VAL A 126 1.35 -21.08 11.96
CA VAL A 126 1.66 -21.79 13.19
C VAL A 126 3.00 -21.30 13.67
N LEU A 127 3.06 -20.93 14.94
CA LEU A 127 4.26 -20.42 15.59
C LEU A 127 4.78 -21.49 16.55
N SER A 128 6.08 -21.70 16.54
CA SER A 128 6.78 -22.31 17.67
C SER A 128 7.12 -21.21 18.65
N THR A 129 6.59 -21.28 19.88
CA THR A 129 6.76 -20.23 20.89
C THR A 129 7.27 -20.78 22.20
N ASN A 130 7.63 -19.91 23.14
CA ASN A 130 8.01 -20.30 24.49
C ASN A 130 6.88 -20.95 25.32
N GLU A 131 5.61 -20.84 24.91
CA GLU A 131 4.50 -21.63 25.49
C GLU A 131 4.10 -22.82 24.60
N GLY A 132 4.94 -23.18 23.64
CA GLY A 132 4.73 -24.28 22.69
C GLY A 132 4.07 -23.84 21.39
N LYS A 133 3.34 -24.75 20.77
CA LYS A 133 2.71 -24.55 19.46
C LYS A 133 1.51 -23.62 19.54
N TYR A 134 1.58 -22.49 18.86
CA TYR A 134 0.48 -21.54 18.75
C TYR A 134 -0.07 -21.50 17.32
N VAL A 135 -1.36 -21.77 17.14
CA VAL A 135 -2.02 -21.66 15.82
C VAL A 135 -2.64 -20.28 15.71
N VAL A 136 -2.10 -19.47 14.80
CA VAL A 136 -2.53 -18.07 14.66
C VAL A 136 -3.95 -18.02 14.10
N PRO A 137 -4.91 -17.41 14.80
CA PRO A 137 -6.23 -17.13 14.23
C PRO A 137 -6.06 -16.20 13.01
N LYS A 138 -6.68 -16.61 11.89
CA LYS A 138 -6.71 -15.80 10.68
C LYS A 138 -7.66 -14.63 10.93
N GLU A 139 -7.11 -13.43 11.09
CA GLU A 139 -7.79 -12.14 10.86
C GLU A 139 -6.96 -11.00 11.46
N VAL A 140 -6.23 -10.28 10.60
CA VAL A 140 -6.09 -8.84 10.80
C VAL A 140 -7.23 -8.22 10.00
N LYS A 141 -8.39 -8.02 10.62
CA LYS A 141 -9.48 -7.24 10.01
C LYS A 141 -9.01 -5.80 9.95
N HIS A 142 -8.33 -5.42 8.88
CA HIS A 142 -8.11 -4.02 8.58
C HIS A 142 -9.28 -3.53 7.72
N TRP A 143 -9.76 -2.33 8.03
CA TRP A 143 -10.66 -1.64 7.13
C TRP A 143 -9.89 -1.26 5.85
N SER A 144 -10.53 -1.38 4.70
CA SER A 144 -9.95 -0.96 3.42
C SER A 144 -11.04 -0.39 2.53
N PRO A 145 -10.85 0.79 1.93
CA PRO A 145 -11.83 1.37 1.01
C PRO A 145 -12.02 0.50 -0.25
N VAL A 146 -11.00 -0.27 -0.63
CA VAL A 146 -11.12 -1.28 -1.72
C VAL A 146 -12.07 -2.40 -1.29
N GLY A 147 -11.96 -2.87 -0.05
CA GLY A 147 -12.88 -3.86 0.50
C GLY A 147 -14.32 -3.33 0.58
N GLU A 148 -14.49 -2.06 0.97
CA GLU A 148 -15.80 -1.39 0.98
C GLU A 148 -16.38 -1.25 -0.43
N PHE A 149 -15.58 -0.91 -1.44
CA PHE A 149 -16.02 -0.88 -2.84
C PHE A 149 -16.65 -2.21 -3.30
N PHE A 150 -16.04 -3.35 -2.96
CA PHE A 150 -16.63 -4.64 -3.32
C PHE A 150 -17.91 -4.99 -2.55
N ARG A 151 -18.18 -4.30 -1.44
CA ARG A 151 -19.45 -4.39 -0.70
C ARG A 151 -20.49 -3.39 -1.19
N ASN A 152 -20.04 -2.26 -1.73
CA ASN A 152 -20.87 -1.20 -2.28
C ASN A 152 -20.14 -0.47 -3.42
N TYR A 153 -20.56 -0.70 -4.67
CA TYR A 153 -19.95 -0.09 -5.85
C TYR A 153 -20.13 1.43 -5.95
N LEU A 154 -20.91 2.05 -5.07
CA LEU A 154 -20.93 3.52 -4.94
C LEU A 154 -19.73 4.08 -4.16
N THR A 155 -18.89 3.23 -3.57
CA THR A 155 -17.65 3.67 -2.89
C THR A 155 -16.53 3.91 -3.89
N GLY A 156 -16.26 5.16 -4.26
CA GLY A 156 -15.11 5.48 -5.12
C GLY A 156 -13.77 5.38 -4.38
N VAL A 157 -12.83 4.56 -4.89
CA VAL A 157 -11.43 4.58 -4.43
C VAL A 157 -10.62 5.46 -5.37
N ILE A 158 -10.38 6.70 -4.97
CA ILE A 158 -9.65 7.68 -5.78
C ILE A 158 -8.14 7.50 -5.56
N ARG A 159 -7.39 7.27 -6.64
CA ARG A 159 -5.93 7.24 -6.62
C ARG A 159 -5.39 8.57 -7.11
N VAL A 160 -4.54 9.20 -6.29
CA VAL A 160 -3.82 10.41 -6.70
C VAL A 160 -2.66 10.00 -7.60
N VAL A 161 -2.60 10.55 -8.81
CA VAL A 161 -1.44 10.43 -9.69
C VAL A 161 -0.50 11.58 -9.36
N ARG A 162 0.69 11.27 -8.83
CA ARG A 162 1.74 12.26 -8.54
C ARG A 162 2.92 12.03 -9.46
N VAL A 163 3.54 13.13 -9.87
CA VAL A 163 4.79 13.13 -10.61
C VAL A 163 5.77 13.99 -9.85
N SER A 164 6.96 13.45 -9.62
CA SER A 164 8.04 14.14 -8.94
C SER A 164 9.24 14.30 -9.87
N HIS A 165 9.95 15.41 -9.69
CA HIS A 165 11.21 15.73 -10.35
C HIS A 165 12.18 16.26 -9.29
N ASN A 166 13.37 15.67 -9.18
CA ASN A 166 14.35 15.99 -8.14
C ASN A 166 13.75 16.03 -6.71
N ASN A 167 12.97 15.01 -6.34
CA ASN A 167 12.26 14.90 -5.06
C ASN A 167 11.23 16.01 -4.77
N LYS A 168 10.85 16.83 -5.76
CA LYS A 168 9.77 17.82 -5.65
C LYS A 168 8.55 17.38 -6.45
N ASP A 169 7.37 17.46 -5.83
CA ASP A 169 6.09 17.18 -6.51
C ASP A 169 5.74 18.32 -7.50
N ILE A 170 5.28 17.91 -8.69
CA ILE A 170 4.91 18.80 -9.80
C ILE A 170 3.39 18.85 -9.94
N GLY A 171 2.83 20.07 -9.99
CA GLY A 171 1.39 20.29 -10.18
C GLY A 171 0.96 20.18 -11.64
N GLY A 172 -0.31 19.85 -11.88
CA GLY A 172 -0.85 19.64 -13.24
C GLY A 172 -0.87 20.89 -14.14
N ASN A 173 -0.78 22.08 -13.55
CA ASN A 173 -0.75 23.37 -14.26
C ASN A 173 0.68 23.82 -14.63
N ILE A 174 1.72 23.12 -14.16
CA ILE A 174 3.10 23.41 -14.53
C ILE A 174 3.33 22.97 -15.97
N ARG A 175 3.94 23.86 -16.76
CA ARG A 175 4.29 23.61 -18.15
C ARG A 175 5.78 23.34 -18.31
N PHE A 176 6.63 24.12 -17.64
CA PHE A 176 8.07 23.94 -17.72
C PHE A 176 8.68 23.68 -16.35
N ILE A 177 9.71 22.86 -16.35
CA ILE A 177 10.60 22.68 -15.20
C ILE A 177 11.97 23.17 -15.61
N VAL A 178 12.56 24.02 -14.79
CA VAL A 178 13.90 24.57 -15.01
C VAL A 178 14.78 24.13 -13.85
N ASP A 179 15.80 23.35 -14.16
CA ASP A 179 16.85 23.01 -13.21
C ASP A 179 18.06 23.92 -13.43
N ILE A 180 18.42 24.68 -12.41
CA ILE A 180 19.64 25.48 -12.38
C ILE A 180 20.62 24.80 -11.43
N THR A 181 21.73 24.30 -11.96
CA THR A 181 22.78 23.67 -11.15
C THR A 181 23.94 24.63 -10.99
N ASN A 182 24.28 24.98 -9.75
CA ASN A 182 25.40 25.85 -9.44
C ASN A 182 26.75 25.11 -9.59
N THR A 183 27.85 25.86 -9.56
CA THR A 183 29.22 25.33 -9.65
C THR A 183 29.57 24.32 -8.55
N GLU A 184 28.89 24.39 -7.40
CA GLU A 184 29.02 23.44 -6.28
C GLU A 184 28.22 22.14 -6.48
N GLY A 185 27.50 22.00 -7.60
CA GLY A 185 26.67 20.82 -7.90
C GLY A 185 25.27 20.85 -7.28
N HIS A 186 24.91 21.92 -6.55
CA HIS A 186 23.56 22.10 -6.02
C HIS A 186 22.57 22.49 -7.12
N THR A 187 21.52 21.67 -7.29
CA THR A 187 20.45 21.90 -8.28
C THR A 187 19.21 22.52 -7.64
N GLU A 188 18.83 23.70 -8.10
CA GLU A 188 17.56 24.33 -7.81
C GLU A 188 16.55 24.07 -8.93
N THR A 189 15.48 23.33 -8.59
CA THR A 189 14.35 23.12 -9.50
C THR A 189 13.29 24.20 -9.31
N ILE A 190 13.03 24.94 -10.39
CA ILE A 190 12.01 25.99 -10.53
C ILE A 190 10.87 25.43 -11.41
N LYS A 191 9.63 25.69 -10.99
CA LYS A 191 8.41 25.20 -11.65
C LYS A 191 7.69 26.39 -12.27
N LEU A 192 7.43 26.35 -13.57
CA LEU A 192 6.87 27.47 -14.31
C LEU A 192 5.54 27.12 -14.97
N MET A 193 4.54 27.97 -14.75
CA MET A 193 3.26 28.01 -15.47
C MET A 193 3.35 28.97 -16.66
N SER A 194 2.46 28.82 -17.64
CA SER A 194 2.38 29.75 -18.78
C SER A 194 2.04 31.19 -18.39
N SER A 195 1.44 31.40 -17.21
CA SER A 195 1.06 32.73 -16.67
C SER A 195 2.16 33.41 -15.85
N ASP A 196 3.27 32.74 -15.61
CA ASP A 196 4.29 33.18 -14.64
C ASP A 196 5.09 34.41 -15.08
N TYR A 197 4.92 34.86 -16.33
CA TYR A 197 5.43 36.16 -16.80
C TYR A 197 4.86 37.36 -16.02
N GLN A 198 3.76 37.16 -15.29
CA GLN A 198 3.14 38.19 -14.45
C GLN A 198 3.77 38.29 -13.06
N LEU A 199 4.64 37.33 -12.69
CA LEU A 199 5.20 37.19 -11.35
C LEU A 199 6.72 37.42 -11.36
N VAL A 200 7.24 37.98 -10.27
CA VAL A 200 8.68 38.10 -10.05
C VAL A 200 9.18 36.79 -9.45
N ILE A 201 9.64 35.88 -10.31
CA ILE A 201 10.15 34.54 -9.90
C ILE A 201 11.67 34.58 -9.69
N PHE A 202 12.38 35.29 -10.56
CA PHE A 202 13.81 35.47 -10.45
C PHE A 202 14.11 36.82 -9.80
N LYS A 203 15.15 36.88 -8.97
CA LYS A 203 15.51 38.12 -8.25
C LYS A 203 15.93 39.25 -9.18
N ASN A 204 16.55 38.92 -10.31
CA ASN A 204 17.28 39.88 -11.15
C ASN A 204 16.59 40.17 -12.50
N PHE A 205 15.53 39.45 -12.84
CA PHE A 205 14.82 39.62 -14.11
C PHE A 205 13.40 39.06 -14.04
N ASN A 206 12.55 39.51 -14.95
CA ASN A 206 11.20 38.97 -15.12
C ASN A 206 11.12 38.10 -16.36
N LEU A 207 10.23 37.10 -16.31
CA LEU A 207 9.89 36.29 -17.48
C LEU A 207 9.02 37.11 -18.44
N THR A 208 9.13 36.83 -19.73
CA THR A 208 8.30 37.43 -20.78
C THR A 208 7.26 36.44 -21.26
N ARG A 209 6.20 36.91 -21.92
CA ARG A 209 5.18 36.01 -22.47
C ARG A 209 5.77 35.13 -23.58
N GLU A 210 6.66 35.72 -24.37
CA GLU A 210 7.30 35.13 -25.54
C GLU A 210 8.23 33.99 -25.13
N CYS A 211 8.99 34.13 -24.03
CA CYS A 211 9.88 33.06 -23.58
C CYS A 211 9.12 31.82 -23.07
N LEU A 212 7.88 31.97 -22.60
CA LEU A 212 7.05 30.86 -22.12
C LEU A 212 6.22 30.17 -23.22
N LEU A 213 6.45 30.51 -24.50
CA LEU A 213 5.73 29.88 -25.62
C LEU A 213 6.21 28.47 -25.92
N SER A 214 7.50 28.19 -25.77
CA SER A 214 8.11 26.90 -26.07
C SER A 214 9.31 26.63 -25.16
N LYS A 215 9.73 25.36 -25.08
CA LYS A 215 10.96 24.97 -24.38
C LYS A 215 12.16 25.74 -24.93
N ASP A 216 12.31 25.77 -26.25
CA ASP A 216 13.48 26.35 -26.90
C ASP A 216 13.55 27.86 -26.67
N SER A 217 12.40 28.56 -26.72
CA SER A 217 12.31 29.99 -26.41
C SER A 217 12.69 30.30 -24.96
N LEU A 218 12.27 29.44 -24.02
CA LEU A 218 12.61 29.58 -22.61
C LEU A 218 14.10 29.31 -22.36
N GLU A 219 14.64 28.28 -22.99
CA GLU A 219 16.05 27.89 -22.90
C GLU A 219 16.95 29.01 -23.45
N LEU A 220 16.65 29.54 -24.64
CA LEU A 220 17.34 30.69 -25.22
C LEU A 220 17.29 31.92 -24.32
N PHE A 221 16.11 32.24 -23.76
CA PHE A 221 15.95 33.38 -22.86
C PHE A 221 16.79 33.21 -21.59
N LEU A 222 16.79 32.03 -20.96
CA LEU A 222 17.55 31.77 -19.75
C LEU A 222 19.06 31.78 -20.01
N HIS A 223 19.52 31.29 -21.16
CA HIS A 223 20.92 31.37 -21.56
C HIS A 223 21.38 32.82 -21.80
N ASP A 224 20.57 33.67 -22.45
CA ASP A 224 20.84 35.11 -22.57
C ASP A 224 20.97 35.78 -21.18
N LYS A 225 20.12 35.43 -20.21
CA LYS A 225 20.22 35.94 -18.84
C LYS A 225 21.44 35.41 -18.08
N LEU A 226 21.92 34.22 -18.42
CA LEU A 226 23.16 33.68 -17.88
C LEU A 226 24.38 34.42 -18.44
N GLU A 227 24.41 34.73 -19.74
CA GLU A 227 25.47 35.54 -20.37
C GLU A 227 25.52 36.97 -19.82
N GLN A 228 24.35 37.54 -19.50
CA GLN A 228 24.22 38.85 -18.84
C GLN A 228 24.59 38.82 -17.34
N ASN A 229 25.04 37.68 -16.79
CA ASN A 229 25.35 37.47 -15.37
C ASN A 229 24.17 37.76 -14.41
N LEU A 230 22.93 37.65 -14.89
CA LEU A 230 21.72 37.78 -14.06
C LEU A 230 21.37 36.46 -13.33
N ILE A 231 21.92 35.35 -13.82
CA ILE A 231 21.98 34.04 -13.17
C ILE A 231 23.43 33.79 -12.76
N SER A 232 23.66 33.03 -11.67
CA SER A 232 24.99 32.71 -11.16
C SER A 232 25.93 32.20 -12.27
N ARG A 233 27.13 32.80 -12.34
CA ARG A 233 28.11 32.50 -13.38
C ARG A 233 28.64 31.07 -13.24
N GLY A 234 28.69 30.33 -14.36
CA GLY A 234 29.11 28.93 -14.37
C GLY A 234 28.02 27.92 -14.01
N SER A 235 26.78 28.38 -13.76
CA SER A 235 25.65 27.47 -13.58
C SER A 235 25.27 26.77 -14.90
N SER A 236 24.77 25.54 -14.81
CA SER A 236 24.16 24.85 -15.96
C SER A 236 22.64 24.91 -15.87
N ILE A 237 21.97 25.23 -16.97
CA ILE A 237 20.50 25.32 -17.06
C ILE A 237 19.98 24.14 -17.87
N LYS A 238 18.93 23.49 -17.38
CA LYS A 238 18.18 22.47 -18.12
C LYS A 238 16.70 22.77 -18.07
N VAL A 239 16.07 22.88 -19.24
CA VAL A 239 14.63 23.11 -19.36
C VAL A 239 13.94 21.83 -19.81
N TYR A 240 12.86 21.47 -19.14
CA TYR A 240 12.01 20.34 -19.49
C TYR A 240 10.60 20.83 -19.86
N ASP A 241 10.08 20.37 -21.00
CA ASP A 241 8.67 20.50 -21.34
C ASP A 241 7.88 19.41 -20.60
N PHE A 242 7.16 19.83 -19.57
CA PHE A 242 6.40 18.92 -18.73
C PHE A 242 4.99 18.65 -19.29
N ASP A 243 4.49 19.47 -20.21
CA ASP A 243 3.18 19.26 -20.81
C ASP A 243 3.15 17.98 -21.66
N GLU A 244 4.22 17.68 -22.40
CA GLU A 244 4.31 16.44 -23.18
C GLU A 244 4.34 15.21 -22.27
N HIS A 245 5.12 15.26 -21.18
CA HIS A 245 5.19 14.18 -20.20
C HIS A 245 3.83 13.98 -19.51
N LYS A 246 3.17 15.07 -19.13
CA LYS A 246 1.81 15.05 -18.56
C LYS A 246 0.81 14.39 -19.50
N LYS A 247 0.83 14.70 -20.80
CA LYS A 247 -0.03 14.04 -21.80
C LYS A 247 0.18 12.53 -21.84
N LYS A 248 1.43 12.06 -21.91
CA LYS A 248 1.77 10.63 -21.91
C LYS A 248 1.28 9.89 -20.65
N ILE A 249 1.24 10.58 -19.50
CA ILE A 249 0.70 10.02 -18.27
C ILE A 249 -0.83 9.94 -18.34
N ILE A 250 -1.48 11.01 -18.79
CA ILE A 250 -2.95 11.08 -18.91
C ILE A 250 -3.47 10.06 -19.93
N GLU A 251 -2.79 9.87 -21.06
CA GLU A 251 -3.13 8.90 -22.12
C GLU A 251 -3.22 7.45 -21.63
N ARG A 252 -2.55 7.11 -20.52
CA ARG A 252 -2.67 5.78 -19.89
C ARG A 252 -4.07 5.54 -19.33
N PHE A 253 -4.79 6.60 -18.99
CA PHE A 253 -6.15 6.55 -18.48
C PHE A 253 -7.11 6.73 -19.67
N ARG A 254 -7.52 5.61 -20.28
CA ARG A 254 -8.33 5.54 -21.52
C ARG A 254 -9.79 6.02 -21.38
N SER A 255 -10.14 6.67 -20.27
CA SER A 255 -11.52 6.98 -19.91
C SER A 255 -11.74 8.48 -19.91
N GLU A 256 -12.93 8.90 -20.33
CA GLU A 256 -13.37 10.28 -20.15
C GLU A 256 -13.36 10.69 -18.66
N ALA A 257 -13.16 11.98 -18.41
CA ALA A 257 -13.18 12.52 -17.06
C ALA A 257 -14.59 12.37 -16.47
N ILE A 258 -14.69 11.60 -15.38
CA ILE A 258 -15.94 11.43 -14.65
C ILE A 258 -15.97 12.48 -13.52
N GLN A 259 -17.02 13.30 -13.50
CA GLN A 259 -17.26 14.22 -12.39
C GLN A 259 -17.65 13.43 -11.15
N ALA A 260 -16.99 13.68 -10.02
CA ALA A 260 -17.39 13.09 -8.75
C ALA A 260 -18.72 13.70 -8.26
N GLU A 261 -19.71 12.84 -8.03
CA GLU A 261 -21.02 13.25 -7.52
C GLU A 261 -21.16 12.91 -6.03
N ARG A 262 -21.91 13.75 -5.30
CA ARG A 262 -22.26 13.48 -3.91
C ARG A 262 -23.56 12.68 -3.85
N TYR A 263 -23.51 11.48 -3.28
CA TYR A 263 -24.70 10.70 -2.97
C TYR A 263 -25.26 11.03 -1.57
N SER A 264 -26.59 10.95 -1.41
CA SER A 264 -27.23 11.02 -0.10
C SER A 264 -27.02 9.72 0.69
N ALA A 265 -27.18 9.77 2.02
CA ALA A 265 -26.97 8.60 2.88
C ALA A 265 -27.92 7.45 2.52
N SER A 266 -29.21 7.74 2.30
CA SER A 266 -30.19 6.73 1.88
C SER A 266 -29.83 6.10 0.54
N TYR A 267 -29.37 6.91 -0.42
CA TYR A 267 -28.93 6.43 -1.71
C TYR A 267 -27.74 5.48 -1.60
N TYR A 268 -26.74 5.86 -0.82
CA TYR A 268 -25.56 5.05 -0.59
C TYR A 268 -25.88 3.72 0.14
N TYR A 269 -26.60 3.78 1.26
CA TYR A 269 -26.79 2.61 2.13
C TYR A 269 -27.84 1.62 1.62
N ILE A 270 -28.84 2.08 0.85
CA ILE A 270 -29.93 1.24 0.32
C ILE A 270 -29.67 0.91 -1.15
N PHE A 271 -29.72 1.91 -2.03
CA PHE A 271 -29.63 1.69 -3.47
C PHE A 271 -28.24 1.21 -3.90
N GLY A 272 -27.17 1.68 -3.24
CA GLY A 272 -25.82 1.19 -3.52
C GLY A 272 -25.66 -0.31 -3.29
N LYS A 273 -26.20 -0.85 -2.19
CA LYS A 273 -26.17 -2.30 -1.91
C LYS A 273 -26.98 -3.10 -2.94
N LEU A 274 -28.17 -2.62 -3.30
CA LEU A 274 -29.01 -3.27 -4.31
C LEU A 274 -28.32 -3.28 -5.69
N TYR A 275 -27.76 -2.15 -6.11
CA TYR A 275 -27.00 -2.03 -7.35
C TYR A 275 -25.80 -2.98 -7.37
N THR A 276 -25.07 -3.06 -6.26
CA THR A 276 -23.91 -3.95 -6.11
C THR A 276 -24.31 -5.42 -6.25
N ALA A 277 -25.39 -5.84 -5.59
CA ALA A 277 -25.91 -7.20 -5.69
C ALA A 277 -26.32 -7.56 -7.13
N TYR A 278 -27.02 -6.65 -7.81
CA TYR A 278 -27.40 -6.82 -9.22
C TYR A 278 -26.18 -6.92 -10.15
N SER A 279 -25.21 -6.03 -10.00
CA SER A 279 -23.97 -6.03 -10.79
C SER A 279 -23.17 -7.32 -10.58
N ASN A 280 -23.04 -7.77 -9.33
CA ASN A 280 -22.38 -9.04 -8.99
C ASN A 280 -23.07 -10.24 -9.64
N PHE A 281 -24.41 -10.28 -9.62
CA PHE A 281 -25.17 -11.32 -10.28
C PHE A 281 -24.94 -11.34 -11.80
N LYS A 282 -24.97 -10.16 -12.45
CA LYS A 282 -24.70 -10.03 -13.89
C LYS A 282 -23.30 -10.52 -14.25
N THR A 283 -22.28 -10.11 -13.50
CA THR A 283 -20.89 -10.52 -13.70
C THR A 283 -20.70 -12.02 -13.46
N ALA A 284 -21.30 -12.60 -12.42
CA ALA A 284 -21.24 -14.04 -12.16
C ALA A 284 -21.84 -14.86 -13.30
N ARG A 285 -22.95 -14.40 -13.89
CA ARG A 285 -23.57 -15.03 -15.05
C ARG A 285 -22.67 -14.98 -16.29
N ALA A 286 -22.04 -13.83 -16.56
CA ALA A 286 -21.09 -13.68 -17.67
C ALA A 286 -19.85 -14.56 -17.50
N ASN A 287 -19.28 -14.62 -16.29
CA ASN A 287 -18.14 -15.47 -15.98
C ASN A 287 -18.47 -16.96 -16.14
N LYS A 288 -19.68 -17.38 -15.75
CA LYS A 288 -20.11 -18.77 -15.95
C LYS A 288 -20.21 -19.13 -17.43
N ARG A 289 -20.69 -18.22 -18.29
CA ARG A 289 -20.73 -18.41 -19.75
C ARG A 289 -19.33 -18.56 -20.35
N SER A 290 -18.44 -17.63 -20.03
CA SER A 290 -17.05 -17.63 -20.53
C SER A 290 -16.28 -18.91 -20.12
N LYS A 291 -16.50 -19.41 -18.89
CA LYS A 291 -15.90 -20.69 -18.44
C LYS A 291 -16.41 -21.92 -19.19
N VAL A 292 -17.65 -21.88 -19.68
CA VAL A 292 -18.21 -22.98 -20.50
C VAL A 292 -17.62 -22.93 -21.91
N GLU A 293 -17.44 -21.74 -22.48
CA GLU A 293 -16.80 -21.55 -23.79
C GLU A 293 -15.33 -21.99 -23.78
N HIS A 294 -14.55 -21.59 -22.78
CA HIS A 294 -13.16 -22.02 -22.64
C HIS A 294 -12.95 -23.52 -22.32
N LYS A 295 -13.99 -24.25 -21.94
CA LYS A 295 -13.92 -25.72 -21.76
C LYS A 295 -14.28 -26.49 -23.03
N LYS A 296 -14.82 -25.82 -24.05
CA LYS A 296 -15.20 -26.43 -25.34
C LYS A 296 -14.09 -26.33 -26.38
N HIS A 297 -13.04 -25.57 -26.08
CA HIS A 297 -11.76 -25.54 -26.81
C HIS A 297 -10.70 -26.27 -25.98
#